data_AF-A0A1F9NFW8-F1
#
_entry.id   AF-A0A1F9NFW8-F1
#
_cell.length_a   1.000
_cell.length_b   1.000
_cell.length_c   1.000
_cell.angle_alpha   90.00
_cell.angle_beta   90.00
_cell.angle_gamma   90.00
#
_symmetry.space_group_name_H-M   'P 1'
#
loop_
_entity.id
_entity.type
_entity.pdbx_description
1 polymer ?
#
loop_
_entity_poly.entity_id
_entity_poly.type
_entity_poly.pdbx_seq_one_letter_code
_entity_poly.pdbx_strand_id
1 'polypeptide(L)' 'MATQDKTIRTTNTVPEEVVTDEAILKIAKEITVKFIEVGRITPATFATAFAGIYSTIDKTVRKK' A
#
# COMPACT_ATOMS: atom_id res chain seq x y z
N MET A 1 41.90 -5.72 32.90
CA MET A 1 40.52 -6.25 33.09
C MET A 1 39.64 -5.53 32.08
N ALA A 2 39.06 -6.32 31.18
CA ALA A 2 38.30 -6.04 29.95
C ALA A 2 37.96 -4.58 29.54
N THR A 3 38.55 -4.16 28.42
CA THR A 3 37.95 -3.26 27.42
C THR A 3 36.66 -3.88 26.88
N GLN A 4 35.56 -3.13 26.82
CA GLN A 4 34.46 -3.43 25.90
C GLN A 4 33.98 -2.14 25.23
N ASP A 5 34.52 -1.96 24.04
CA ASP A 5 33.93 -1.24 22.91
C ASP A 5 32.45 -1.60 22.79
N LYS A 6 31.56 -0.66 23.13
CA LYS A 6 30.15 -0.76 22.75
C LYS A 6 30.03 -0.21 21.32
N THR A 7 30.44 -1.03 20.36
CA THR A 7 30.24 -0.80 18.93
C THR A 7 28.74 -0.57 18.68
N ILE A 8 28.38 0.68 18.42
CA ILE A 8 27.08 1.04 17.85
C ILE A 8 27.07 0.46 16.43
N ARG A 9 26.40 -0.69 16.26
CA ARG A 9 26.09 -1.21 14.94
C ARG A 9 24.96 -0.36 14.37
N THR A 10 25.32 0.69 13.65
CA THR A 10 24.42 1.33 12.68
C THR A 10 24.16 0.32 11.59
N THR A 11 23.09 -0.47 11.72
CA THR A 11 22.56 -1.23 10.60
C THR A 11 21.98 -0.22 9.63
N ASN A 12 22.73 0.11 8.58
CA ASN A 12 22.20 0.77 7.39
C ASN A 12 21.18 -0.18 6.73
N THR A 13 19.97 -0.24 7.27
CA THR A 13 18.81 -0.72 6.52
C THR A 13 18.27 0.50 5.79
N VAL A 14 18.50 0.56 4.48
CA VAL A 14 17.67 1.40 3.60
C VAL A 14 16.24 1.06 3.98
N PRO A 15 15.39 2.03 4.38
CA PRO A 15 14.00 1.73 4.65
C PRO A 15 13.47 1.04 3.40
N GLU A 16 13.11 -0.24 3.52
CA GLU A 16 12.29 -0.88 2.50
C GLU A 16 11.12 0.09 2.30
N GLU A 17 10.95 0.62 1.10
CA GLU A 17 9.90 1.60 0.85
C GLU A 17 8.57 0.83 0.89
N VAL A 18 8.07 0.63 2.11
CA VAL A 18 6.88 -0.18 2.37
C VAL A 18 5.68 0.63 1.88
N VAL A 19 4.97 0.08 0.91
CA VAL A 19 3.68 0.63 0.48
C VAL A 19 2.73 0.62 1.68
N THR A 20 2.33 1.81 2.13
CA THR A 20 1.46 1.96 3.29
C THR A 20 0.01 1.61 2.96
N ASP A 21 -0.75 1.19 3.96
CA ASP A 21 -2.19 0.93 3.82
C ASP A 21 -2.94 2.18 3.31
N GLU A 22 -2.49 3.36 3.73
CA GLU A 22 -3.03 4.65 3.27
C GLU A 22 -2.81 4.85 1.77
N ALA A 23 -1.63 4.48 1.25
CA ALA A 23 -1.35 4.56 -0.19
C ALA A 23 -2.28 3.64 -0.98
N ILE A 24 -2.49 2.40 -0.49
CA ILE A 24 -3.42 1.45 -1.12
C ILE A 24 -4.85 2.01 -1.13
N LEU A 25 -5.31 2.57 -0.01
CA LEU A 25 -6.65 3.17 0.10
C LEU A 25 -6.83 4.36 -0.85
N LYS A 26 -5.86 5.27 -0.91
CA LYS A 26 -5.91 6.46 -1.78
C LYS A 26 -5.99 6.07 -3.26
N ILE A 27 -5.16 5.13 -3.69
CA ILE A 27 -5.13 4.65 -5.07
C ILE A 27 -6.40 3.86 -5.42
N ALA A 28 -6.86 2.96 -4.54
CA ALA A 28 -8.12 2.25 -4.76
C ALA A 28 -9.30 3.21 -4.93
N LYS A 29 -9.36 4.27 -4.12
CA LYS A 29 -10.36 5.34 -4.22
C LYS A 29 -10.28 6.05 -5.57
N GLU A 30 -9.09 6.48 -5.97
CA GLU A 30 -8.88 7.22 -7.22
C GLU A 30 -9.29 6.40 -8.45
N ILE A 31 -8.88 5.13 -8.53
CA ILE A 31 -9.26 4.22 -9.62
C ILE A 31 -10.79 4.04 -9.67
N THR A 32 -11.41 3.80 -8.52
CA THR A 32 -12.86 3.59 -8.44
C THR A 32 -13.62 4.84 -8.90
N VAL A 33 -13.23 6.03 -8.43
CA VAL A 33 -13.85 7.30 -8.85
C VAL A 33 -13.63 7.53 -10.34
N LYS A 34 -12.42 7.27 -10.87
CA LYS A 34 -12.14 7.39 -12.31
C LYS A 34 -13.05 6.49 -13.15
N PHE A 35 -13.31 5.26 -12.72
CA PHE A 35 -14.23 4.36 -13.42
C PHE A 35 -15.68 4.86 -13.40
N ILE A 36 -16.10 5.57 -12.35
CA ILE A 36 -17.41 6.23 -12.31
C ILE A 36 -17.43 7.42 -13.27
N GLU A 37 -16.40 8.27 -13.25
CA GLU A 37 -16.29 9.44 -14.13
C GLU A 37 -16.35 9.07 -15.62
N VAL A 38 -15.70 7.97 -16.00
CA VAL A 38 -15.71 7.47 -17.40
C VAL A 38 -16.89 6.53 -17.73
N GLY A 39 -17.82 6.32 -16.79
CA GLY A 39 -19.03 5.53 -17.00
C GLY A 39 -18.81 4.01 -17.10
N ARG A 40 -17.72 3.47 -16.56
CA ARG A 40 -17.44 2.02 -16.55
C ARG A 40 -18.07 1.29 -15.37
N ILE A 41 -18.28 1.99 -14.25
CA ILE A 41 -19.07 1.51 -13.11
C ILE A 41 -20.03 2.62 -12.68
N THR A 42 -21.08 2.26 -11.94
CA THR A 42 -22.04 3.24 -11.40
C THR A 42 -21.75 3.53 -9.92
N PRO A 43 -22.20 4.68 -9.38
CA PRO A 43 -22.13 4.95 -7.95
C PRO A 43 -22.79 3.86 -7.09
N ALA A 44 -23.88 3.26 -7.56
CA ALA A 44 -24.58 2.18 -6.86
C ALA A 44 -23.71 0.91 -6.70
N THR A 45 -22.80 0.66 -7.65
CA THR A 45 -21.87 -0.48 -7.61
C THR A 45 -20.54 -0.18 -6.93
N PHE A 46 -20.38 1.01 -6.32
CA PHE A 46 -19.12 1.47 -5.73
C PHE A 46 -18.54 0.46 -4.74
N ALA A 47 -19.32 -0.02 -3.77
CA ALA A 47 -18.82 -0.87 -2.69
C ALA A 47 -18.16 -2.16 -3.20
N THR A 48 -18.84 -2.86 -4.13
CA THR A 48 -18.33 -4.10 -4.72
C THR A 48 -17.11 -3.84 -5.59
N ALA A 49 -17.12 -2.80 -6.42
CA ALA A 49 -16.00 -2.44 -7.29
C ALA A 49 -14.76 -2.03 -6.48
N PHE A 50 -14.95 -1.18 -5.47
CA PHE A 50 -13.88 -0.71 -4.59
C PHE A 50 -13.21 -1.88 -3.86
N ALA A 51 -13.99 -2.81 -3.30
CA ALA A 51 -13.46 -3.99 -2.61
C ALA A 51 -12.58 -4.86 -3.54
N GLY A 52 -13.00 -5.07 -4.78
CA GLY A 52 -12.24 -5.81 -5.78
C GLY A 52 -10.92 -5.12 -6.17
N ILE A 53 -10.99 -3.80 -6.42
CA ILE A 53 -9.81 -2.97 -6.75
C ILE A 53 -8.82 -2.95 -5.58
N TYR A 54 -9.30 -2.67 -4.36
CA TYR A 54 -8.48 -2.65 -3.15
C TYR A 54 -7.77 -4.00 -2.96
N SER A 55 -8.50 -5.12 -3.00
CA SER A 55 -7.91 -6.46 -2.84
C SER A 55 -6.86 -6.77 -3.91
N THR A 56 -7.06 -6.30 -5.14
CA THR A 56 -6.12 -6.52 -6.25
C THR A 56 -4.80 -5.78 -6.01
N ILE A 57 -4.87 -4.51 -5.59
CA ILE A 57 -3.67 -3.70 -5.28
C ILE A 57 -2.96 -4.29 -4.06
N ASP A 58 -3.70 -4.55 -2.99
CA ASP A 58 -3.17 -5.11 -1.73
C ASP A 58 -2.37 -6.40 -1.97
N LYS A 59 -2.95 -7.34 -2.71
CA LYS A 59 -2.27 -8.59 -3.10
C LYS A 59 -1.05 -8.37 -3.99
N THR A 60 -1.03 -7.30 -4.78
CA THR A 60 0.09 -7.01 -5.69
C THR A 60 1.28 -6.45 -4.93
N VAL A 61 1.03 -5.51 -4.00
CA VAL A 61 2.09 -4.81 -3.26
C VAL A 61 2.58 -5.58 -2.03
N ARG A 62 1.76 -6.49 -1.49
CA ARG A 62 2.14 -7.33 -0.35
C ARG A 62 2.62 -8.72 -0.73
N LYS A 63 2.90 -8.97 -2.00
CA LYS A 63 3.48 -10.25 -2.45
C LYS A 63 4.77 -10.52 -1.68
N LYS A 64 4.70 -11.50 -0.77
CA LYS A 64 5.85 -12.27 -0.30
C LYS A 64 6.03 -13.48 -1.20
#